data_AF-A0AB35WL74-F1
#
_entry.id   AF-A0AB35WL74-F1
#
_cell.length_a   1.000
_cell.length_b   1.000
_cell.length_c   1.000
_cell.angle_alpha   90.00
_cell.angle_beta   90.00
_cell.angle_gamma   90.00
#
_symmetry.space_group_name_H-M   'P 1'
#
loop_
_entity.id
_entity.type
_entity.pdbx_description
1 polymer ?
#
loop_
_entity_poly.entity_id
_entity_poly.type
_entity_poly.pdbx_seq_one_letter_code
_entity_poly.pdbx_strand_id
1 'polypeptide(L)'
;MGKPTFRSFNDVVRELEDVYGHKELWLYSGTAYATSTEMIDARHNWKSPKILKRNGRMVAERLDNSDSWQLVGDYKDPQSQDCAPPWQSCQIDDYFKGYYLIAP
;
A
#
# COMPACT_ATOMS: atom_id res chain seq x y z
N MET A 1 -5.56 -16.51 16.48
CA MET A 1 -4.25 -16.17 15.88
C MET A 1 -4.26 -14.69 15.56
N GLY A 2 -3.24 -13.94 15.97
CA GLY A 2 -3.14 -12.51 15.63
C GLY A 2 -2.98 -12.32 14.13
N LYS A 3 -3.44 -11.18 13.61
CA LYS A 3 -3.20 -10.83 12.19
C LYS A 3 -1.69 -10.61 11.98
N PRO A 4 -1.10 -11.10 10.88
CA PRO A 4 0.33 -10.90 10.59
C PRO A 4 0.71 -9.41 10.58
N THR A 5 1.85 -9.09 11.19
CA THR A 5 2.41 -7.74 11.23
C THR A 5 3.79 -7.69 10.60
N PHE A 6 4.08 -6.58 9.93
CA PHE A 6 5.28 -6.35 9.14
C PHE A 6 5.96 -5.07 9.64
N ARG A 7 7.29 -5.02 9.64
CA ARG A 7 8.04 -3.88 10.21
C ARG A 7 8.21 -2.72 9.24
N SER A 8 7.91 -2.92 7.96
CA SER A 8 8.07 -1.90 6.94
C SER A 8 7.01 -2.01 5.84
N PHE A 9 6.86 -0.93 5.07
CA PHE A 9 6.02 -0.89 3.86
C PHE A 9 6.47 -1.91 2.82
N ASN A 10 7.79 -2.03 2.60
CA ASN A 10 8.33 -2.96 1.61
C ASN A 10 8.06 -4.42 1.98
N ASP A 11 8.15 -4.78 3.27
CA ASP A 11 7.90 -6.14 3.71
C ASP A 11 6.44 -6.55 3.47
N VAL A 12 5.48 -5.65 3.76
CA VAL A 12 4.05 -5.95 3.53
C VAL A 12 3.70 -5.96 2.04
N VAL A 13 4.30 -5.10 1.23
CA VAL A 13 4.11 -5.13 -0.24
C VAL A 13 4.64 -6.44 -0.82
N ARG A 14 5.86 -6.85 -0.43
CA ARG A 14 6.44 -8.12 -0.86
C ARG A 14 5.61 -9.32 -0.42
N GLU A 15 5.09 -9.31 0.81
CA GLU A 15 4.18 -10.39 1.25
C GLU A 15 2.93 -10.46 0.36
N LEU A 16 2.29 -9.32 0.08
CA LEU A 16 1.11 -9.28 -0.76
C LEU A 16 1.40 -9.78 -2.19
N GLU A 17 2.54 -9.41 -2.76
CA GLU A 17 2.89 -9.77 -4.14
C GLU A 17 3.44 -11.20 -4.27
N ASP A 18 4.43 -11.55 -3.46
CA ASP A 18 5.21 -12.78 -3.56
C ASP A 18 4.49 -13.98 -2.93
N VAL A 19 3.76 -13.77 -1.82
CA VAL A 19 3.10 -14.84 -1.06
C VAL A 19 1.62 -14.95 -1.42
N TYR A 20 0.90 -13.82 -1.42
CA TYR A 20 -0.54 -13.81 -1.70
C TYR A 20 -0.88 -13.64 -3.19
N GLY A 21 0.09 -13.23 -4.02
CA GLY A 21 -0.07 -13.18 -5.48
C GLY A 21 -0.79 -11.94 -6.02
N HIS A 22 -0.91 -10.86 -5.23
CA HIS A 22 -1.46 -9.59 -5.72
C HIS A 22 -0.60 -9.04 -6.86
N LYS A 23 -1.22 -8.60 -7.95
CA LYS A 23 -0.51 -8.09 -9.14
C LYS A 23 -0.59 -6.58 -9.32
N GLU A 24 -1.56 -5.96 -8.67
CA GLU A 24 -1.80 -4.53 -8.78
C GLU A 24 -2.28 -4.01 -7.43
N LEU A 25 -1.53 -3.06 -6.86
CA LEU A 25 -1.77 -2.49 -5.54
C LEU A 25 -1.66 -0.97 -5.60
N TRP A 26 -2.38 -0.30 -4.70
CA TRP A 26 -2.39 1.15 -4.57
C TRP A 26 -2.14 1.57 -3.13
N LEU A 27 -1.40 2.65 -2.95
CA LEU A 27 -1.22 3.31 -1.67
C LEU A 27 -2.19 4.49 -1.55
N TYR A 28 -3.01 4.47 -0.51
CA TYR A 28 -3.77 5.62 -0.03
C TYR A 28 -3.08 6.18 1.21
N SER A 29 -2.67 7.45 1.19
CA SER A 29 -1.87 8.06 2.26
C SER A 29 -2.68 8.89 3.27
N GLY A 30 -4.00 9.02 3.08
CA GLY A 30 -4.85 9.94 3.85
C GLY A 30 -4.92 11.35 3.27
N THR A 31 -4.16 11.65 2.22
CA THR A 31 -4.12 12.94 1.54
C THR A 31 -3.99 12.73 0.02
N ALA A 32 -4.58 13.63 -0.77
CA ALA A 32 -4.43 13.62 -2.22
C ALA A 32 -3.05 14.17 -2.62
N TYR A 33 -2.31 13.43 -3.42
CA TYR A 33 -1.08 13.88 -4.08
C TYR A 33 -1.25 13.76 -5.60
N ALA A 34 -0.63 14.66 -6.36
CA ALA A 34 -0.74 14.63 -7.82
C ALA A 34 0.15 13.54 -8.44
N THR A 35 1.25 13.18 -7.76
CA THR A 35 2.23 12.20 -8.25
C THR A 35 2.70 11.22 -7.17
N SER A 36 3.22 10.07 -7.59
CA SER A 36 3.88 9.10 -6.69
C SER A 36 5.07 9.71 -5.96
N THR A 37 5.85 10.57 -6.63
CA THR A 37 7.00 11.28 -6.05
C THR A 37 6.57 12.16 -4.88
N GLU A 38 5.57 13.02 -5.09
CA GLU A 38 5.02 13.87 -4.03
C GLU A 38 4.48 13.05 -2.86
N MET A 39 3.80 11.93 -3.15
CA MET A 39 3.29 11.05 -2.11
C MET A 39 4.42 10.45 -1.27
N ILE A 40 5.50 9.99 -1.91
CA ILE A 40 6.64 9.35 -1.25
C ILE A 40 7.46 10.37 -0.45
N ASP A 41 7.72 11.55 -1.01
CA ASP A 41 8.41 12.65 -0.32
C ASP A 41 7.64 13.09 0.94
N ALA A 42 6.31 13.02 0.88
CA ALA A 42 5.44 13.35 2.01
C ALA A 42 5.15 12.17 2.96
N ARG A 43 5.94 11.08 2.94
CA ARG A 43 5.68 9.87 3.75
C ARG A 43 5.56 10.10 5.25
N HIS A 44 6.28 11.08 5.79
CA HIS A 44 6.19 11.49 7.18
C HIS A 44 4.87 12.18 7.54
N ASN A 45 4.13 12.66 6.54
CA ASN A 45 2.83 13.31 6.69
C ASN A 45 1.65 12.36 6.42
N TRP A 46 1.91 11.08 6.10
CA TRP A 46 0.84 10.11 5.85
C TRP A 46 -0.02 9.90 7.10
N LYS A 47 -1.34 9.94 6.91
CA LYS A 47 -2.35 9.79 7.97
C LYS A 47 -3.11 8.48 7.78
N SER A 48 -2.79 7.49 8.61
CA SER A 48 -3.34 6.14 8.55
C SER A 48 -3.31 5.55 7.13
N PRO A 49 -2.11 5.42 6.52
CA PRO A 49 -1.98 4.95 5.15
C PRO A 49 -2.42 3.49 5.00
N LYS A 50 -2.95 3.16 3.81
CA LYS A 50 -3.57 1.88 3.47
C LYS A 50 -3.08 1.38 2.12
N ILE A 51 -2.94 0.06 2.00
CA ILE A 51 -2.73 -0.60 0.71
C ILE A 51 -4.08 -1.15 0.26
N LEU A 52 -4.42 -0.83 -0.98
CA LEU A 52 -5.71 -1.12 -1.61
C LEU A 52 -5.51 -1.98 -2.86
N LYS A 53 -6.54 -2.75 -3.21
CA LYS A 53 -6.76 -3.31 -4.55
C LYS A 53 -7.38 -2.26 -5.48
N ARG A 54 -7.51 -2.61 -6.76
CA ARG A 54 -8.02 -1.71 -7.81
C ARG A 54 -9.40 -1.18 -7.49
N ASN A 55 -10.23 -2.07 -6.96
CA ASN A 55 -11.60 -1.78 -6.54
C ASN A 55 -11.70 -1.06 -5.19
N GLY A 56 -10.59 -0.56 -4.64
CA GLY A 56 -10.54 0.19 -3.38
C GLY A 56 -10.65 -0.68 -2.12
N ARG A 57 -10.75 -2.01 -2.25
CA ARG A 57 -10.76 -2.89 -1.07
C ARG A 57 -9.38 -2.94 -0.44
N MET A 58 -9.36 -2.76 0.88
CA MET A 58 -8.14 -2.72 1.66
C MET A 58 -7.55 -4.13 1.85
N VAL A 59 -6.22 -4.22 1.77
CA VAL A 59 -5.44 -5.44 1.99
C VAL A 59 -4.35 -5.27 3.04
N ALA A 60 -3.93 -4.04 3.32
CA ALA A 60 -3.09 -3.72 4.47
C ALA A 60 -3.37 -2.31 5.01
N GLU A 61 -3.06 -2.10 6.28
CA GLU A 61 -3.08 -0.80 6.93
C GLU A 61 -1.85 -0.61 7.83
N ARG A 62 -1.38 0.63 7.95
CA ARG A 62 -0.33 0.97 8.92
C ARG A 62 -0.95 1.12 10.30
N LEU A 63 -0.34 0.48 11.30
CA LEU A 63 -0.75 0.57 12.69
C LEU A 63 -0.48 1.99 13.22
N ASP A 64 -1.39 2.49 14.06
CA ASP A 64 -1.27 3.83 14.62
C ASP A 64 0.04 3.99 15.41
N ASN A 65 0.70 5.14 15.22
CA ASN A 65 1.95 5.52 15.90
C ASN A 65 3.12 4.53 15.71
N SER A 66 3.08 3.70 14.66
CA SER A 66 4.15 2.77 14.30
C SER A 66 4.42 2.79 12.79
N ASP A 67 5.64 2.42 12.39
CA ASP A 67 5.96 2.08 11.00
C ASP A 67 5.50 0.65 10.63
N SER A 68 4.87 -0.05 11.58
CA SER A 68 4.40 -1.42 11.37
C SER A 68 3.12 -1.46 10.55
N TRP A 69 3.03 -2.46 9.68
CA TRP A 69 1.88 -2.73 8.83
C TRP A 69 1.19 -4.02 9.24
N GLN A 70 -0.10 -4.12 8.96
CA GLN A 70 -0.90 -5.31 9.22
C GLN A 70 -1.75 -5.67 8.00
N LEU A 71 -1.83 -6.96 7.69
CA LEU A 71 -2.75 -7.46 6.67
C LEU A 71 -4.19 -7.43 7.18
N VAL A 72 -5.09 -6.91 6.36
CA VAL A 72 -6.50 -6.70 6.69
C VAL A 72 -7.39 -6.92 5.48
N GLY A 73 -8.70 -7.03 5.70
CA GLY A 73 -9.67 -7.19 4.61
C GLY A 73 -9.36 -8.38 3.71
N ASP A 74 -9.32 -8.13 2.41
CA ASP A 74 -9.28 -9.16 1.37
C ASP A 74 -7.86 -9.55 0.94
N TYR A 75 -6.88 -9.48 1.85
CA TYR A 75 -5.48 -9.77 1.52
C TYR A 75 -5.24 -11.20 1.02
N LYS A 76 -6.15 -12.15 1.30
CA LYS A 76 -6.07 -13.54 0.79
C LYS A 76 -6.66 -13.71 -0.61
N ASP A 77 -7.34 -12.69 -1.13
CA ASP A 77 -7.96 -12.72 -2.45
C ASP A 77 -7.19 -11.80 -3.41
N PRO A 78 -6.27 -12.37 -4.23
CA PRO A 78 -5.45 -11.61 -5.15
C PRO A 78 -6.18 -11.17 -6.42
N GLN A 79 -7.45 -11.55 -6.60
CA GLN A 79 -8.15 -11.22 -7.83
C GLN A 79 -8.36 -9.72 -7.95
N SER A 80 -7.78 -9.15 -9.00
CA SER A 80 -8.05 -7.80 -9.45
C SER A 80 -9.35 -7.79 -10.26
N GLN A 81 -10.22 -6.83 -9.97
CA GLN A 81 -11.41 -6.57 -10.76
C GLN A 81 -11.12 -5.48 -11.77
N ASP A 82 -11.64 -5.63 -12.99
CA ASP A 82 -11.56 -4.61 -14.02
C ASP A 82 -12.51 -3.45 -13.68
N CYS A 83 -11.95 -2.42 -13.04
CA CYS A 83 -12.67 -1.25 -12.56
C CYS A 83 -11.78 -0.01 -12.56
N ALA A 84 -12.34 1.16 -12.23
CA ALA A 84 -11.56 2.38 -12.05
C ALA A 84 -10.62 2.26 -10.84
N PRO A 85 -9.40 2.83 -10.91
CA PRO A 85 -8.48 2.81 -9.78
C PRO A 85 -9.03 3.60 -8.58
N PRO A 86 -8.53 3.34 -7.35
CA PRO A 86 -9.04 4.01 -6.17
C PRO A 86 -8.72 5.51 -6.17
N TRP A 87 -9.70 6.32 -5.76
CA TRP A 87 -9.55 7.77 -5.65
C TRP A 87 -8.43 8.15 -4.67
N GLN A 88 -7.65 9.19 -5.00
CA GLN A 88 -6.57 9.72 -4.15
C GLN A 88 -5.53 8.67 -3.71
N SER A 89 -5.25 7.72 -4.59
CA SER A 89 -4.25 6.69 -4.37
C SER A 89 -3.21 6.68 -5.48
N CYS A 90 -1.99 6.24 -5.16
CA CYS A 90 -0.93 6.03 -6.15
C CYS A 90 -0.69 4.55 -6.35
N GLN A 91 -0.49 4.13 -7.61
CA GLN A 91 -0.16 2.75 -7.91
C GLN A 91 1.23 2.42 -7.37
N ILE A 92 1.36 1.24 -6.76
CA ILE A 92 2.63 0.71 -6.23
C ILE A 92 3.29 -0.09 -7.36
N ASP A 93 3.71 0.62 -8.41
CA ASP A 93 4.43 0.05 -9.55
C ASP A 93 5.95 0.04 -9.34
N ASP A 94 6.71 -0.41 -10.34
CA ASP A 94 8.17 -0.48 -10.26
C ASP A 94 8.81 0.90 -10.06
N TYR A 95 8.20 1.97 -10.61
CA TYR A 95 8.66 3.34 -10.40
C TYR A 95 8.45 3.77 -8.95
N PHE A 96 7.26 3.54 -8.40
CA PHE A 96 6.93 3.82 -7.00
C PHE A 96 7.91 3.09 -6.07
N LYS A 97 8.11 1.78 -6.27
CA LYS A 97 9.01 0.96 -5.44
C LYS A 97 10.45 1.44 -5.56
N GLY A 98 10.92 1.73 -6.78
CA GLY A 98 12.25 2.24 -7.03
C GLY A 98 12.49 3.58 -6.33
N TYR A 99 11.56 4.53 -6.47
CA TYR A 99 11.68 5.84 -5.82
C TYR A 99 11.57 5.74 -4.30
N TYR A 100 10.70 4.89 -3.77
CA TYR A 100 10.55 4.68 -2.32
C TYR A 100 11.84 4.18 -1.65
N LEU A 101 12.68 3.44 -2.37
CA LEU A 101 13.96 2.94 -1.84
C LEU A 101 15.07 4.01 -1.80
N ILE A 102 15.01 5.01 -2.66
CA ILE A 102 16.07 6.02 -2.81
C ILE A 102 15.67 7.40 -2.27
N ALA A 103 14.37 7.61 -2.01
CA ALA A 103 13.86 8.86 -1.46
C ALA A 103 14.49 9.14 -0.08
N PRO A 104 15.01 10.36 0.15
CA PRO A 104 15.66 10.75 1.40
C PRO A 104 14.68 10.77 2.57
#